data_AF-A0AAV6ICI0-F1
#
_entry.id   AF-A0AAV6ICI0-F1
#
_cell.length_a   1.000
_cell.length_b   1.000
_cell.length_c   1.000
_cell.angle_alpha   90.00
_cell.angle_beta   90.00
_cell.angle_gamma   90.00
#
_symmetry.space_group_name_H-M   'P 1'
#
loop_
_entity.id
_entity.type
_entity.pdbx_description
1 polymer ?
#
loop_
_entity_poly.entity_id
_entity_poly.type
_entity_poly.pdbx_seq_one_letter_code
_entity_poly.pdbx_strand_id
1 'polypeptide(L)'
;MLLHRCLAGHGEARLPLHTANHTQKRYPKTVILLSSSPLPKVTGIVLRGIFLLRKKEIDWFYEGGAAAIFPDAWEPFRDLIPENERGSFIDAYWKRLNSDDVETQYAAARAWTKWEMMTAHLIPNEEHIKKGDDDKFSLAFARIENHYFVNRGFLASDSFLLDNIEKIRHINTIIVQGRYDVCCPMMSAWDLHKAWPEADFKVVPDAGHSANEPGIAAELVAGNEKLKNIIQRNGP
;
A
#
# COMPACT_ATOMS: atom_id res chain seq x y z
N MET A 1 5.99 -0.86 -6.05
CA MET A 1 5.12 -1.10 -7.22
C MET A 1 5.19 -2.58 -7.59
N LEU A 2 4.31 -3.43 -7.05
CA LEU A 2 4.20 -4.84 -7.47
C LEU A 2 2.77 -5.12 -7.92
N LEU A 3 2.60 -5.32 -9.23
CA LEU A 3 1.40 -5.85 -9.85
C LEU A 3 1.35 -7.36 -9.57
N HIS A 4 0.33 -7.89 -8.90
CA HIS A 4 0.08 -9.33 -8.95
C HIS A 4 -0.93 -9.61 -10.07
N ARG A 5 -0.43 -10.17 -11.17
CA ARG A 5 -1.25 -10.80 -12.21
C ARG A 5 -1.87 -12.08 -11.63
N CYS A 6 -3.18 -12.24 -11.77
CA CYS A 6 -3.80 -13.56 -11.92
C CYS A 6 -3.94 -13.81 -13.42
N LEU A 7 -3.12 -14.69 -13.99
CA LEU A 7 -3.34 -15.25 -15.32
C LEU A 7 -3.70 -16.73 -15.15
N ALA A 8 -4.84 -17.13 -15.71
CA ALA A 8 -5.16 -18.51 -16.01
C ALA A 8 -5.17 -18.68 -17.54
N GLY A 9 -4.50 -19.72 -18.08
CA GLY A 9 -4.59 -20.09 -19.50
C GLY A 9 -3.38 -20.80 -20.11
N HIS A 10 -3.32 -22.12 -19.87
CA HIS A 10 -2.76 -23.27 -20.63
C HIS A 10 -1.51 -23.23 -21.52
N GLY A 11 -0.63 -24.23 -21.27
CA GLY A 11 0.33 -24.84 -22.19
C GLY A 11 1.01 -26.05 -21.53
N GLU A 12 0.77 -27.27 -22.03
CA GLU A 12 1.33 -28.54 -21.54
C GLU A 12 2.85 -28.64 -21.74
N ALA A 13 3.59 -29.05 -20.70
CA ALA A 13 4.81 -29.86 -20.80
C ALA A 13 5.15 -30.47 -19.42
N ARG A 14 5.51 -31.76 -19.39
CA ARG A 14 5.76 -32.58 -18.18
C ARG A 14 7.19 -32.46 -17.65
N LEU A 15 7.32 -32.71 -16.32
CA LEU A 15 8.48 -33.13 -15.47
C LEU A 15 9.34 -32.03 -14.77
N PRO A 16 9.94 -32.32 -13.59
CA PRO A 16 9.44 -33.04 -12.41
C PRO A 16 9.36 -32.14 -11.15
N LEU A 17 8.67 -32.65 -10.14
CA LEU A 17 8.40 -32.04 -8.83
C LEU A 17 9.67 -31.67 -8.06
N HIS A 18 9.88 -30.37 -7.83
CA HIS A 18 10.44 -29.86 -6.59
C HIS A 18 9.46 -28.84 -6.00
N THR A 19 8.71 -29.28 -4.98
CA THR A 19 7.79 -28.48 -4.19
C THR A 19 8.56 -27.52 -3.30
N ALA A 20 8.76 -26.29 -3.78
CA ALA A 20 9.12 -25.15 -2.94
C ALA A 20 7.93 -24.19 -2.90
N ASN A 21 7.07 -24.36 -1.89
CA ASN A 21 6.04 -23.38 -1.55
C ASN A 21 6.69 -22.14 -0.95
N HIS A 22 7.04 -21.16 -1.80
CA HIS A 22 7.40 -19.82 -1.37
C HIS A 22 6.31 -18.83 -1.83
N THR A 23 5.29 -18.65 -0.99
CA THR A 23 4.38 -17.50 -1.07
C THR A 23 5.09 -16.27 -0.51
N GLN A 24 5.82 -15.54 -1.35
CA GLN A 24 6.50 -14.30 -0.95
C GLN A 24 5.48 -13.16 -0.85
N LYS A 25 5.10 -12.87 0.40
CA LYS A 25 4.41 -11.67 0.89
C LYS A 25 5.13 -10.39 0.43
N ARG A 26 4.47 -9.43 -0.23
CA ARG A 26 4.49 -7.96 0.08
C ARG A 26 4.10 -6.99 -1.08
N TYR A 27 3.22 -6.02 -0.70
CA TYR A 27 2.86 -4.69 -1.23
C TYR A 27 2.52 -4.42 -2.72
N PRO A 28 1.22 -4.27 -3.02
CA PRO A 28 0.72 -3.21 -3.90
C PRO A 28 -0.06 -2.18 -3.07
N LYS A 29 0.53 -1.01 -2.78
CA LYS A 29 -0.24 0.12 -2.23
C LYS A 29 -1.00 0.90 -3.34
N THR A 30 -0.54 0.91 -4.60
CA THR A 30 -1.17 1.72 -5.67
C THR A 30 -0.91 1.21 -7.10
N VAL A 31 -1.24 -0.03 -7.46
CA VAL A 31 -0.87 -0.57 -8.79
C VAL A 31 -2.04 -1.23 -9.51
N ILE A 32 -3.01 -0.44 -9.98
CA ILE A 32 -3.98 -0.93 -10.98
C ILE A 32 -4.20 0.06 -12.13
N LEU A 33 -4.12 1.37 -11.91
CA LEU A 33 -4.63 2.39 -12.86
C LEU A 33 -3.59 3.03 -13.79
N LEU A 34 -2.32 2.60 -13.79
CA LEU A 34 -1.24 3.27 -14.55
C LEU A 34 -1.10 2.85 -16.03
N SER A 35 -1.90 1.90 -16.53
CA SER A 35 -1.80 1.46 -17.93
C SER A 35 -2.74 2.27 -18.83
N SER A 36 -2.17 3.01 -19.79
CA SER A 36 -2.88 3.73 -20.85
C SER A 36 -3.33 2.87 -22.03
N SER A 37 -2.91 1.60 -22.09
CA SER A 37 -3.35 0.62 -23.08
C SER A 37 -4.53 -0.20 -22.54
N PRO A 38 -5.52 -0.59 -23.36
CA PRO A 38 -6.55 -1.53 -22.95
C PRO A 38 -5.87 -2.82 -22.49
N LEU A 39 -5.87 -3.09 -21.18
CA LEU A 39 -5.28 -4.29 -20.59
C LEU A 39 -6.18 -5.47 -20.94
N PRO A 40 -5.83 -6.35 -21.91
CA PRO A 40 -6.81 -7.31 -22.44
C PRO A 40 -7.12 -8.50 -21.50
N LYS A 41 -6.74 -8.48 -20.21
CA LYS A 41 -6.64 -9.70 -19.38
C LYS A 41 -6.89 -9.54 -17.87
N VAL A 42 -7.60 -8.52 -17.40
CA VAL A 42 -7.95 -8.42 -15.96
C VAL A 42 -9.38 -8.92 -15.75
N THR A 43 -9.53 -10.10 -15.15
CA THR A 43 -10.82 -10.76 -14.90
C THR A 43 -11.46 -10.39 -13.57
N GLY A 44 -10.67 -9.88 -12.63
CA GLY A 44 -11.13 -9.37 -11.35
C GLY A 44 -10.02 -8.73 -10.55
N ILE A 45 -10.41 -7.93 -9.55
CA ILE A 45 -9.51 -7.13 -8.73
C ILE A 45 -9.91 -7.28 -7.25
N VAL A 46 -8.93 -7.51 -6.38
CA VAL A 46 -9.10 -7.36 -4.92
C VAL A 46 -8.14 -6.28 -4.44
N LEU A 47 -8.69 -5.17 -3.95
CA LEU A 47 -7.98 -4.02 -3.41
C LEU A 47 -8.05 -4.02 -1.88
N ARG A 48 -6.98 -3.52 -1.23
CA ARG A 48 -6.97 -3.29 0.22
C ARG A 48 -6.05 -2.15 0.61
N GLY A 49 -6.44 -1.38 1.63
CA GLY A 49 -5.64 -0.27 2.14
C GLY A 49 -5.50 0.80 1.06
N ILE A 50 -6.62 1.38 0.67
CA ILE A 50 -6.71 2.23 -0.53
C ILE A 50 -5.82 3.46 -0.37
N PHE A 51 -4.85 3.57 -1.27
CA PHE A 51 -3.93 4.69 -1.34
C PHE A 51 -3.92 5.24 -2.76
N LEU A 52 -4.39 6.48 -2.89
CA LEU A 52 -4.59 7.19 -4.15
C LEU A 52 -3.46 8.19 -4.43
N LEU A 53 -2.43 8.26 -3.56
CA LEU A 53 -1.26 9.14 -3.70
C LEU A 53 -1.58 10.64 -3.73
N ARG A 54 -2.79 11.04 -3.31
CA ARG A 54 -3.18 12.45 -3.20
C ARG A 54 -2.35 13.12 -2.11
N LYS A 55 -2.05 14.42 -2.28
CA LYS A 55 -1.32 15.23 -1.31
C LYS A 55 -1.92 15.11 0.08
N LYS A 56 -3.25 15.13 0.20
CA LYS A 56 -3.93 14.99 1.51
C LYS A 56 -3.64 13.66 2.23
N GLU A 57 -3.32 12.59 1.51
CA GLU A 57 -2.96 11.29 2.11
C GLU A 57 -1.50 11.27 2.54
N ILE A 58 -0.62 11.88 1.75
CA ILE A 58 0.78 12.09 2.09
C ILE A 58 0.90 13.00 3.31
N ASP A 59 0.22 14.15 3.31
CA ASP A 59 0.22 15.11 4.41
C ASP A 59 -0.34 14.49 5.69
N TRP A 60 -1.40 13.69 5.56
CA TRP A 60 -1.97 12.95 6.69
C TRP A 60 -0.90 12.08 7.36
N PHE A 61 -0.15 11.30 6.59
CA PHE A 61 0.72 10.27 7.18
C PHE A 61 2.16 10.75 7.46
N TYR A 62 2.68 11.66 6.66
CA TYR A 62 4.08 12.10 6.73
C TYR A 62 4.29 13.56 7.11
N GLU A 63 3.23 14.37 7.23
CA GLU A 63 3.33 15.77 7.65
C GLU A 63 2.60 16.05 8.98
N GLY A 64 2.32 14.99 9.75
CA GLY A 64 1.88 15.09 11.14
C GLY A 64 0.39 14.91 11.42
N GLY A 65 -0.45 14.59 10.43
CA GLY A 65 -1.87 14.29 10.68
C GLY A 65 -2.08 13.08 11.59
N ALA A 66 -1.47 11.94 11.24
CA ALA A 66 -1.53 10.68 11.98
C ALA A 66 -0.83 10.76 13.35
N ALA A 67 0.04 11.75 13.57
CA ALA A 67 0.68 12.00 14.86
C ALA A 67 -0.33 12.34 15.97
N ALA A 68 -1.54 12.81 15.61
CA ALA A 68 -2.62 13.00 16.58
C ALA A 68 -3.09 11.68 17.23
N ILE A 69 -2.80 10.53 16.61
CA ILE A 69 -3.15 9.20 17.10
C ILE A 69 -1.93 8.51 17.72
N PHE A 70 -0.74 8.65 17.11
CA PHE A 70 0.50 8.01 17.53
C PHE A 70 1.62 9.04 17.79
N PRO A 71 1.50 9.91 18.79
CA PRO A 71 2.51 10.93 19.07
C PRO A 71 3.85 10.29 19.46
N ASP A 72 3.82 9.22 20.26
CA ASP A 72 4.97 8.44 20.70
C ASP A 72 5.75 7.79 19.55
N ALA A 73 5.06 7.26 18.54
CA ALA A 73 5.71 6.73 17.32
C ALA A 73 6.21 7.85 16.40
N TRP A 74 5.55 9.01 16.42
CA TRP A 74 5.88 10.15 15.57
C TRP A 74 7.14 10.88 16.04
N GLU A 75 7.38 11.00 17.35
CA GLU A 75 8.52 11.75 17.90
C GLU A 75 9.88 11.30 17.33
N PRO A 76 10.24 10.00 17.28
CA PRO A 76 11.50 9.56 16.67
C PRO A 76 11.62 9.89 15.18
N PHE A 77 10.51 9.87 14.43
CA PHE A 77 10.48 10.27 13.03
C PHE A 77 10.70 11.79 12.89
N ARG A 78 9.93 12.58 13.64
CA ARG A 78 10.00 14.04 13.65
C ARG A 78 11.39 14.55 14.09
N ASP A 79 11.94 13.97 15.16
CA ASP A 79 13.11 14.50 15.85
C ASP A 79 14.44 14.15 15.19
N LEU A 80 14.45 13.19 14.27
CA LEU A 80 15.57 13.01 13.35
C LEU A 80 15.77 14.24 12.43
N ILE A 81 14.69 14.97 12.15
CA ILE A 81 14.73 16.17 11.31
C ILE A 81 14.91 17.43 12.19
N PRO A 82 15.96 18.23 11.95
CA PRO A 82 16.16 19.52 12.61
C PRO A 82 14.96 20.44 12.44
N GLU A 83 14.62 21.23 13.46
CA GLU A 83 13.42 22.07 13.48
C GLU A 83 13.28 22.99 12.26
N ASN A 84 14.38 23.54 11.77
CA ASN A 84 14.41 24.41 10.60
C ASN A 84 14.21 23.69 9.25
N GLU A 85 14.23 22.35 9.23
CA GLU A 85 13.93 21.51 8.05
C GLU A 85 12.52 20.89 8.09
N ARG A 86 11.73 21.11 9.15
CA ARG A 86 10.38 20.50 9.34
C ARG A 86 9.25 21.16 8.54
N GLY A 87 9.57 21.91 7.49
CA GLY A 87 8.58 22.49 6.58
C GLY A 87 8.03 21.48 5.55
N SER A 88 8.75 20.37 5.34
CA SER A 88 8.35 19.23 4.50
C SER A 88 9.19 18.02 4.94
N PHE A 89 8.58 17.10 5.70
CA PHE A 89 9.30 15.89 6.13
C PHE A 89 9.66 15.01 4.93
N ILE A 90 8.79 14.95 3.92
CA ILE A 90 9.08 14.22 2.67
C ILE A 90 10.43 14.67 2.06
N ASP A 91 10.64 15.98 1.90
CA ASP A 91 11.87 16.52 1.31
C ASP A 91 13.07 16.40 2.26
N ALA A 92 12.85 16.61 3.56
CA ALA A 92 13.91 16.48 4.57
C ALA A 92 14.44 15.04 4.66
N TYR A 93 13.55 14.05 4.54
CA TYR A 93 13.93 12.64 4.46
C TYR A 93 14.56 12.29 3.10
N TRP A 94 14.07 12.83 1.98
CA TRP A 94 14.68 12.63 0.65
C TRP A 94 16.17 12.99 0.64
N LYS A 95 16.52 14.15 1.23
CA LYS A 95 17.90 14.61 1.38
C LYS A 95 18.77 13.60 2.15
N ARG A 96 18.26 13.05 3.26
CA ARG A 96 19.02 12.12 4.13
C ARG A 96 19.14 10.72 3.52
N LEU A 97 18.05 10.23 2.92
CA LEU A 97 17.99 8.94 2.25
C LEU A 97 18.88 8.86 0.99
N ASN A 98 19.34 10.00 0.47
CA ASN A 98 20.27 10.10 -0.66
C ASN A 98 21.56 10.86 -0.29
N SER A 99 21.90 10.94 1.00
CA SER A 99 23.18 11.50 1.49
C SER A 99 24.37 10.66 1.01
N ASP A 100 25.56 11.26 0.86
CA ASP A 100 26.80 10.50 0.62
C ASP A 100 27.26 9.72 1.87
N ASP A 101 26.77 10.11 3.06
CA ASP A 101 27.03 9.41 4.31
C ASP A 101 26.03 8.27 4.55
N VAL A 102 26.55 7.05 4.63
CA VAL A 102 25.76 5.83 4.78
C VAL A 102 25.05 5.75 6.13
N GLU A 103 25.65 6.29 7.20
CA GLU A 103 25.03 6.26 8.53
C GLU A 103 23.81 7.19 8.59
N THR A 104 23.92 8.36 7.94
CA THR A 104 22.77 9.27 7.72
C THR A 104 21.66 8.57 6.94
N GLN A 105 22.00 7.84 5.87
CA GLN A 105 21.00 7.08 5.09
C GLN A 105 20.28 6.05 5.96
N TYR A 106 21.01 5.24 6.73
CA TYR A 106 20.42 4.20 7.57
C TYR A 106 19.62 4.77 8.73
N ALA A 107 20.08 5.83 9.38
CA ALA A 107 19.32 6.49 10.45
C ALA A 107 17.96 7.01 9.94
N ALA A 108 17.93 7.66 8.77
CA ALA A 108 16.71 8.09 8.12
C ALA A 108 15.82 6.93 7.69
N ALA A 109 16.41 5.90 7.09
CA ALA A 109 15.68 4.72 6.66
C ALA A 109 14.98 3.99 7.81
N ARG A 110 15.67 3.80 8.94
CA ARG A 110 15.10 3.16 10.14
C ARG A 110 13.96 3.98 10.72
N ALA A 111 14.14 5.29 10.89
CA ALA A 111 13.10 6.17 11.43
C ALA A 111 11.84 6.17 10.55
N TRP A 112 12.01 6.31 9.23
CA TRP A 112 10.92 6.24 8.26
C TRP A 112 10.19 4.89 8.30
N THR A 113 10.95 3.79 8.29
CA THR A 113 10.38 2.45 8.24
C THR A 113 9.66 2.12 9.55
N LYS A 114 10.26 2.44 10.71
CA LYS A 114 9.65 2.19 12.02
C LYS A 114 8.34 2.95 12.20
N TRP A 115 8.27 4.21 11.77
CA TRP A 115 7.03 4.99 11.77
C TRP A 115 5.89 4.20 11.12
N GLU A 116 6.09 3.70 9.90
CA GLU A 116 5.04 2.90 9.25
C GLU A 116 4.77 1.56 9.93
N MET A 117 5.82 0.85 10.36
CA MET A 117 5.62 -0.47 10.97
C MET A 117 4.85 -0.38 12.29
N MET A 118 4.99 0.71 13.05
CA MET A 118 4.29 0.96 14.32
C MET A 118 2.81 1.28 14.13
N THR A 119 2.42 1.87 13.00
CA THR A 119 1.04 2.31 12.74
C THR A 119 0.25 1.38 11.81
N ALA A 120 0.87 0.27 11.36
CA ALA A 120 0.27 -0.63 10.37
C ALA A 120 -0.81 -1.57 10.94
N HIS A 121 -0.87 -1.77 12.25
CA HIS A 121 -1.84 -2.62 12.93
C HIS A 121 -2.70 -1.82 13.90
N LEU A 122 -3.92 -2.29 14.15
CA LEU A 122 -4.79 -1.70 15.18
C LEU A 122 -4.16 -1.84 16.57
N ILE A 123 -3.63 -3.02 16.86
CA ILE A 123 -2.84 -3.29 18.06
C ILE A 123 -1.39 -3.48 17.62
N PRO A 124 -0.40 -2.78 18.24
CA PRO A 124 1.00 -2.88 17.85
C PRO A 124 1.50 -4.33 17.75
N ASN A 125 2.26 -4.61 16.69
CA ASN A 125 2.85 -5.92 16.45
C ASN A 125 4.37 -5.82 16.52
N GLU A 126 4.93 -6.28 17.63
CA GLU A 126 6.38 -6.23 17.89
C GLU A 126 7.23 -6.93 16.82
N GLU A 127 6.75 -8.05 16.26
CA GLU A 127 7.46 -8.75 15.19
C GLU A 127 7.47 -7.92 13.89
N HIS A 128 6.39 -7.19 13.63
CA HIS A 128 6.31 -6.28 12.49
C HIS A 128 7.25 -5.07 12.65
N ILE A 129 7.28 -4.48 13.85
CA ILE A 129 8.10 -3.31 14.19
C ILE A 129 9.59 -3.62 14.05
N LYS A 130 10.03 -4.80 14.51
CA LYS A 130 11.43 -5.26 14.42
C LYS A 130 11.98 -5.31 13.00
N LYS A 131 11.12 -5.33 11.97
CA LYS A 131 11.60 -5.27 10.57
C LYS A 131 12.27 -3.95 10.26
N GLY A 132 11.91 -2.87 10.96
CA GLY A 132 12.57 -1.57 10.86
C GLY A 132 13.98 -1.53 11.48
N ASP A 133 14.45 -2.62 12.10
CA ASP A 133 15.83 -2.75 12.59
C ASP A 133 16.78 -3.31 11.51
N ASP A 134 16.27 -3.89 10.42
CA ASP A 134 17.09 -4.33 9.30
C ASP A 134 17.40 -3.14 8.38
N ASP A 135 18.66 -2.71 8.37
CA ASP A 135 19.14 -1.57 7.60
C ASP A 135 18.96 -1.74 6.09
N LYS A 136 19.18 -2.94 5.55
CA LYS A 136 19.05 -3.19 4.10
C LYS A 136 17.59 -3.13 3.68
N PHE A 137 16.72 -3.76 4.48
CA PHE A 137 15.27 -3.69 4.27
C PHE A 137 14.78 -2.25 4.39
N SER A 138 15.14 -1.57 5.47
CA SER A 138 14.67 -0.21 5.76
C SER A 138 15.15 0.78 4.70
N LEU A 139 16.39 0.67 4.25
CA LEU A 139 16.93 1.57 3.22
C LEU A 139 16.21 1.38 1.89
N ALA A 140 16.03 0.14 1.44
CA ALA A 140 15.29 -0.14 0.20
C ALA A 140 13.83 0.32 0.31
N PHE A 141 13.18 0.06 1.44
CA PHE A 141 11.80 0.45 1.72
C PHE A 141 11.63 1.98 1.67
N ALA A 142 12.37 2.69 2.53
CA ALA A 142 12.25 4.13 2.68
C ALA A 142 12.66 4.88 1.41
N ARG A 143 13.76 4.48 0.74
CA ARG A 143 14.20 5.17 -0.49
C ARG A 143 13.17 5.04 -1.61
N ILE A 144 12.65 3.85 -1.85
CA ILE A 144 11.66 3.64 -2.92
C ILE A 144 10.38 4.40 -2.60
N GLU A 145 9.89 4.31 -1.36
CA GLU A 145 8.65 4.95 -0.98
C GLU A 145 8.75 6.49 -1.05
N ASN A 146 9.75 7.07 -0.38
CA ASN A 146 10.00 8.50 -0.41
C ASN A 146 10.25 9.02 -1.85
N HIS A 147 10.95 8.26 -2.69
CA HIS A 147 11.15 8.60 -4.12
C HIS A 147 9.84 8.79 -4.88
N TYR A 148 8.84 7.94 -4.64
CA TYR A 148 7.55 8.10 -5.31
C TYR A 148 6.81 9.32 -4.75
N PHE A 149 6.94 9.63 -3.47
CA PHE A 149 6.24 10.76 -2.85
C PHE A 149 6.78 12.11 -3.30
N VAL A 150 8.11 12.29 -3.34
CA VAL A 150 8.72 13.53 -3.89
C VAL A 150 8.33 13.76 -5.36
N ASN A 151 8.07 12.68 -6.10
CA ASN A 151 7.66 12.73 -7.51
C ASN A 151 6.14 12.70 -7.70
N ARG A 152 5.34 12.85 -6.63
CA ARG A 152 3.86 12.84 -6.69
C ARG A 152 3.29 11.61 -7.42
N GLY A 153 3.93 10.46 -7.17
CA GLY A 153 3.57 9.19 -7.80
C GLY A 153 3.79 9.14 -9.32
N PHE A 154 4.45 10.14 -9.91
CA PHE A 154 4.54 10.35 -11.36
C PHE A 154 3.15 10.48 -12.03
N LEU A 155 2.15 10.93 -11.28
CA LEU A 155 0.79 11.13 -11.76
C LEU A 155 0.62 12.52 -12.37
N ALA A 156 -0.21 12.62 -13.41
CA ALA A 156 -0.44 13.89 -14.10
C ALA A 156 -1.23 14.92 -13.26
N SER A 157 -2.02 14.44 -12.29
CA SER A 157 -2.79 15.25 -11.36
C SER A 157 -2.94 14.55 -10.02
N ASP A 158 -3.30 15.30 -8.97
CA ASP A 158 -3.55 14.77 -7.63
C ASP A 158 -4.70 13.74 -7.64
N SER A 159 -5.79 14.04 -8.35
CA SER A 159 -6.98 13.19 -8.48
C SER A 159 -6.88 12.13 -9.58
N PHE A 160 -5.73 11.98 -10.25
CA PHE A 160 -5.59 11.22 -11.50
C PHE A 160 -6.23 9.82 -11.44
N LEU A 161 -6.05 9.09 -10.35
CA LEU A 161 -6.58 7.74 -10.21
C LEU A 161 -8.12 7.71 -10.14
N LEU A 162 -8.74 8.68 -9.45
CA LEU A 162 -10.20 8.80 -9.40
C LEU A 162 -10.75 9.31 -10.73
N ASP A 163 -10.09 10.27 -11.37
CA ASP A 163 -10.52 10.83 -12.65
C ASP A 163 -10.51 9.79 -13.78
N ASN A 164 -9.71 8.72 -13.64
CA ASN A 164 -9.57 7.65 -14.62
C ASN A 164 -10.34 6.37 -14.26
N ILE A 165 -11.19 6.41 -13.24
CA ILE A 165 -11.85 5.21 -12.72
C ILE A 165 -12.75 4.51 -13.75
N GLU A 166 -13.41 5.29 -14.62
CA GLU A 166 -14.30 4.81 -15.68
C GLU A 166 -13.64 3.75 -16.57
N LYS A 167 -12.32 3.84 -16.76
CA LYS A 167 -11.56 2.89 -17.58
C LYS A 167 -11.56 1.47 -17.03
N ILE A 168 -11.86 1.28 -15.75
CA ILE A 168 -11.82 -0.03 -15.08
C ILE A 168 -13.14 -0.38 -14.37
N ARG A 169 -14.16 0.48 -14.42
CA ARG A 169 -15.43 0.24 -13.69
C ARG A 169 -16.12 -1.09 -14.03
N HIS A 170 -15.92 -1.56 -15.26
CA HIS A 170 -16.45 -2.82 -15.78
C HIS A 170 -15.78 -4.09 -15.19
N ILE A 171 -14.68 -3.96 -14.45
CA ILE A 171 -13.95 -5.10 -13.87
C ILE A 171 -14.56 -5.46 -12.51
N ASN A 172 -14.86 -6.74 -12.31
CA ASN A 172 -15.32 -7.26 -11.01
C ASN A 172 -14.31 -6.92 -9.91
N THR A 173 -14.69 -6.07 -8.97
CA THR A 173 -13.77 -5.49 -8.00
C THR A 173 -14.31 -5.59 -6.58
N ILE A 174 -13.43 -5.94 -5.66
CA ILE A 174 -13.70 -5.98 -4.23
C ILE A 174 -12.70 -5.07 -3.54
N ILE A 175 -13.18 -4.14 -2.71
CA ILE A 175 -12.38 -3.21 -1.93
C ILE A 175 -12.54 -3.57 -0.46
N VAL A 176 -11.44 -3.91 0.21
CA VAL A 176 -11.39 -4.25 1.64
C VAL A 176 -10.62 -3.16 2.39
N GLN A 177 -11.24 -2.52 3.38
CA GLN A 177 -10.59 -1.43 4.14
C GLN A 177 -10.76 -1.63 5.64
N GLY A 178 -9.68 -1.46 6.41
CA GLY A 178 -9.75 -1.37 7.86
C GLY A 178 -10.32 -0.02 8.28
N ARG A 179 -11.29 -0.01 9.20
CA ARG A 179 -11.90 1.23 9.70
C ARG A 179 -10.86 2.17 10.33
N TYR A 180 -9.88 1.59 11.02
CA TYR A 180 -8.83 2.30 11.73
C TYR A 180 -7.48 2.20 11.01
N ASP A 181 -7.48 2.05 9.68
CA ASP A 181 -6.27 2.16 8.87
C ASP A 181 -5.72 3.60 8.96
N VAL A 182 -4.64 3.77 9.71
CA VAL A 182 -3.98 5.07 9.90
C VAL A 182 -2.94 5.35 8.81
N CYS A 183 -2.38 4.32 8.16
CA CYS A 183 -1.43 4.49 7.06
C CYS A 183 -2.13 5.01 5.78
N CYS A 184 -3.31 4.47 5.48
CA CYS A 184 -4.12 4.79 4.33
C CYS A 184 -5.53 5.13 4.81
N PRO A 185 -5.78 6.39 5.19
CA PRO A 185 -6.98 6.75 5.94
C PRO A 185 -8.25 6.41 5.16
N MET A 186 -9.27 5.96 5.90
CA MET A 186 -10.57 5.51 5.39
C MET A 186 -11.23 6.47 4.38
N MET A 187 -10.91 7.76 4.43
CA MET A 187 -11.36 8.75 3.43
C MET A 187 -11.05 8.36 1.98
N SER A 188 -9.91 7.70 1.73
CA SER A 188 -9.49 7.32 0.38
C SER A 188 -10.31 6.17 -0.16
N ALA A 189 -10.54 5.15 0.66
CA ALA A 189 -11.41 4.03 0.30
C ALA A 189 -12.85 4.50 0.11
N TRP A 190 -13.32 5.44 0.93
CA TRP A 190 -14.65 6.01 0.80
C TRP A 190 -14.82 6.84 -0.49
N ASP A 191 -13.82 7.65 -0.84
CA ASP A 191 -13.82 8.40 -2.11
C ASP A 191 -13.80 7.45 -3.32
N LEU A 192 -12.98 6.39 -3.28
CA LEU A 192 -12.95 5.38 -4.34
C LEU A 192 -14.27 4.63 -4.45
N HIS A 193 -14.88 4.22 -3.34
CA HIS A 193 -16.18 3.54 -3.33
C HIS A 193 -17.29 4.40 -3.97
N LYS A 194 -17.34 5.70 -3.66
CA LYS A 194 -18.29 6.62 -4.31
C LYS A 194 -18.06 6.75 -5.82
N ALA A 195 -16.80 6.75 -6.24
CA ALA A 195 -16.42 6.86 -7.66
C ALA A 195 -16.57 5.54 -8.43
N TRP A 196 -16.58 4.41 -7.73
CA TRP A 196 -16.66 3.06 -8.29
C TRP A 196 -17.79 2.25 -7.63
N PRO A 197 -19.07 2.62 -7.88
CA PRO A 197 -20.22 2.00 -7.21
C PRO A 197 -20.44 0.52 -7.55
N GLU A 198 -19.87 0.02 -8.65
CA GLU A 198 -19.90 -1.41 -9.02
C GLU A 198 -19.00 -2.28 -8.12
N ALA A 199 -18.02 -1.69 -7.44
CA ALA A 199 -17.11 -2.44 -6.60
C ALA A 199 -17.80 -2.86 -5.29
N ASP A 200 -17.62 -4.12 -4.89
CA ASP A 200 -18.05 -4.57 -3.56
C ASP A 200 -17.17 -3.91 -2.50
N PHE A 201 -17.77 -3.08 -1.64
CA PHE A 201 -17.03 -2.38 -0.59
C PHE A 201 -17.22 -3.05 0.77
N LYS A 202 -16.09 -3.46 1.38
CA LYS A 202 -16.02 -4.15 2.66
C LYS A 202 -15.21 -3.32 3.64
N VAL A 203 -15.85 -2.88 4.71
CA VAL A 203 -15.17 -2.20 5.82
C VAL A 203 -15.08 -3.15 7.00
N VAL A 204 -13.87 -3.43 7.44
CA VAL A 204 -13.61 -4.25 8.62
C VAL A 204 -13.59 -3.32 9.84
N PRO A 205 -14.55 -3.46 10.77
CA PRO A 205 -14.81 -2.45 11.80
C PRO A 205 -13.69 -2.34 12.85
N ASP A 206 -12.91 -3.40 13.05
CA ASP A 206 -11.91 -3.57 14.11
C ASP A 206 -10.52 -3.90 13.55
N ALA A 207 -10.14 -3.27 12.43
CA ALA A 207 -8.85 -3.51 11.80
C ALA A 207 -8.10 -2.23 11.40
N GLY A 208 -6.76 -2.32 11.46
CA GLY A 208 -5.82 -1.33 10.94
C GLY A 208 -5.50 -1.53 9.45
N HIS A 209 -4.26 -1.22 9.06
CA HIS A 209 -3.80 -1.22 7.66
C HIS A 209 -3.46 -2.60 7.11
N SER A 210 -2.79 -3.42 7.93
CA SER A 210 -2.13 -4.64 7.49
C SER A 210 -3.09 -5.68 6.90
N ALA A 211 -2.68 -6.34 5.81
CA ALA A 211 -3.39 -7.47 5.23
C ALA A 211 -3.55 -8.68 6.18
N ASN A 212 -2.71 -8.76 7.22
CA ASN A 212 -2.74 -9.83 8.21
C ASN A 212 -3.64 -9.52 9.42
N GLU A 213 -4.36 -8.39 9.43
CA GLU A 213 -5.44 -8.19 10.40
C GLU A 213 -6.49 -9.30 10.20
N PRO A 214 -6.97 -9.99 11.26
CA PRO A 214 -7.81 -11.17 11.09
C PRO A 214 -9.03 -10.95 10.18
N GLY A 215 -9.77 -9.86 10.39
CA GLY A 215 -10.92 -9.51 9.55
C GLY A 215 -10.54 -9.13 8.12
N ILE A 216 -9.42 -8.44 7.91
CA ILE A 216 -8.93 -8.09 6.57
C ILE A 216 -8.53 -9.36 5.81
N ALA A 217 -7.77 -10.25 6.45
CA ALA A 217 -7.33 -11.51 5.84
C ALA A 217 -8.53 -12.37 5.44
N ALA A 218 -9.56 -12.46 6.29
CA ALA A 218 -10.79 -13.18 5.98
C ALA A 218 -11.51 -12.62 4.74
N GLU A 219 -11.68 -11.30 4.66
CA GLU A 219 -12.32 -10.64 3.50
C GLU A 219 -11.48 -10.77 2.22
N LEU A 220 -10.14 -10.72 2.32
CA LEU A 220 -9.25 -10.94 1.19
C LEU A 220 -9.37 -12.38 0.64
N VAL A 221 -9.45 -13.39 1.51
CA VAL A 221 -9.67 -14.79 1.10
C VAL A 221 -11.05 -14.95 0.46
N ALA A 222 -12.10 -14.44 1.13
CA ALA A 222 -13.47 -14.50 0.61
C ALA A 222 -13.60 -13.81 -0.75
N GLY A 223 -12.94 -12.66 -0.93
CA GLY A 223 -12.94 -11.93 -2.19
C GLY A 223 -12.27 -12.69 -3.33
N ASN A 224 -11.11 -13.33 -3.07
CA ASN A 224 -10.45 -14.17 -4.06
C ASN A 224 -11.30 -15.38 -4.46
N GLU A 225 -11.93 -16.07 -3.50
CA GLU A 225 -12.82 -17.21 -3.82
C GLU A 225 -14.06 -16.75 -4.61
N LYS A 226 -14.62 -15.58 -4.31
CA LYS A 226 -15.72 -14.99 -5.10
C LYS A 226 -15.31 -14.78 -6.56
N LEU A 227 -14.18 -14.13 -6.81
CA LEU A 227 -13.70 -13.86 -8.18
C LEU A 227 -13.38 -15.13 -8.95
N LYS A 228 -12.73 -16.11 -8.30
CA LYS A 228 -12.47 -17.44 -8.86
C LYS A 228 -13.76 -18.12 -9.34
N ASN A 229 -14.82 -18.07 -8.52
CA ASN A 229 -16.11 -18.66 -8.88
C ASN A 229 -16.79 -17.95 -10.07
N ILE A 230 -16.63 -16.62 -10.20
CA ILE A 230 -17.15 -15.86 -11.35
C ILE A 230 -16.47 -16.30 -12.65
N ILE A 231 -15.14 -16.45 -12.63
CA ILE A 231 -14.37 -16.89 -13.80
C ILE A 231 -14.80 -18.30 -14.23
N GLN A 232 -14.96 -19.23 -13.29
CA GLN A 232 -15.38 -20.60 -13.59
C GLN A 232 -16.79 -20.69 -14.20
N ARG A 233 -17.70 -19.80 -13.81
CA ARG A 233 -19.09 -19.78 -14.33
C ARG A 233 -19.18 -19.20 -15.74
N ASN A 234 -18.29 -18.30 -16.12
CA ASN A 234 -18.33 -17.62 -17.41
C ASN A 234 -17.61 -18.39 -18.54
N GLY A 235 -17.01 -19.55 -18.23
CA GLY A 235 -16.20 -20.34 -19.17
C GLY A 235 -14.85 -19.66 -19.51
N PRO A 236 -13.85 -20.42 -19.99
CA PRO A 236 -12.65 -19.84 -20.58
C PRO A 236 -12.93 -19.11 -21.90
#